data_AF-A0AAW1VAI6-F1
#
_entry.id   AF-A0AAW1VAI6-F1
#
_cell.length_a   1.000
_cell.length_b   1.000
_cell.length_c   1.000
_cell.angle_alpha   90.00
_cell.angle_beta   90.00
_cell.angle_gamma   90.00
#
_symmetry.space_group_name_H-M   'P 1'
#
loop_
_entity.id
_entity.type
_entity.pdbx_description
1 polymer ?
#
loop_
_entity_poly.entity_id
_entity_poly.type
_entity_poly.pdbx_seq_one_letter_code
_entity_poly.pdbx_strand_id
1 'polypeptide(L)'
;MLIKIQGNGARPGETDQMAPPQYFKVFIQRDYSEGTLVKFQTRFPQELEGRLEKQVFEATINRLNDYFAEAEKATCASYCEGCLACLTAYIIYICKETHYEKSLKKISKYIAEQNERIYEPRGLKLTDPAMRGLRVIEISCLDRPPNA
;
A
#
# COMPACT_ATOMS: atom_id res chain seq x y z
N MET A 1 -45.05 -45.00 47.17
CA MET A 1 -44.37 -45.65 46.02
C MET A 1 -43.86 -44.51 45.15
N LEU A 2 -42.57 -44.14 45.26
CA LEU A 2 -41.50 -44.47 44.27
C LEU A 2 -41.73 -43.65 42.96
N ILE A 3 -40.83 -42.83 42.40
CA ILE A 3 -39.36 -42.82 42.35
C ILE A 3 -38.83 -41.40 41.96
N LYS A 4 -37.59 -41.10 42.37
CA LYS A 4 -36.55 -40.20 41.77
C LYS A 4 -36.60 -40.15 40.21
N ILE A 5 -35.93 -39.26 39.45
CA ILE A 5 -34.46 -39.13 39.28
C ILE A 5 -34.07 -37.82 38.54
N GLN A 6 -32.84 -37.42 38.82
CA GLN A 6 -32.01 -36.29 38.39
C GLN A 6 -31.57 -36.36 36.91
N GLY A 7 -31.30 -35.22 36.26
CA GLY A 7 -30.75 -35.16 34.90
C GLY A 7 -29.98 -33.87 34.60
N ASN A 8 -28.66 -33.99 34.59
CA ASN A 8 -27.61 -32.99 34.42
C ASN A 8 -27.55 -32.39 33.01
N GLY A 9 -27.03 -31.16 32.86
CA GLY A 9 -26.84 -30.55 31.54
C GLY A 9 -26.05 -29.24 31.55
N ALA A 10 -24.92 -29.19 32.27
CA ALA A 10 -23.87 -28.23 31.95
C ALA A 10 -23.48 -28.41 30.47
N ARG A 11 -23.53 -27.33 29.67
CA ARG A 11 -22.98 -27.35 28.32
C ARG A 11 -21.51 -26.91 28.40
N PRO A 12 -20.55 -27.80 28.11
CA PRO A 12 -19.17 -27.40 27.88
C PRO A 12 -19.05 -26.97 26.41
N GLY A 13 -18.57 -25.75 26.17
CA GLY A 13 -18.26 -25.28 24.82
C GLY A 13 -18.67 -23.84 24.57
N GLU A 14 -18.20 -22.89 25.39
CA GLU A 14 -17.89 -21.57 24.84
C GLU A 14 -16.69 -21.79 23.92
N THR A 15 -16.98 -21.98 22.63
CA THR A 15 -15.98 -21.77 21.60
C THR A 15 -15.56 -20.31 21.76
N ASP A 16 -14.31 -20.11 22.19
CA ASP A 16 -13.65 -18.81 22.12
C ASP A 16 -13.71 -18.40 20.65
N GLN A 17 -14.73 -17.59 20.34
CA GLN A 17 -15.03 -17.18 18.99
C GLN A 17 -13.93 -16.17 18.68
N MET A 18 -12.80 -16.67 18.15
CA MET A 18 -11.70 -15.85 17.66
C MET A 18 -12.32 -14.74 16.82
N ALA A 19 -12.33 -13.53 17.36
CA ALA A 19 -12.84 -12.36 16.65
C ALA A 19 -12.16 -12.35 15.28
N PRO A 20 -12.89 -12.11 14.18
CA PRO A 20 -12.29 -12.05 12.86
C PRO A 20 -11.12 -11.05 12.94
N PRO A 21 -9.95 -11.39 12.37
CA PRO A 21 -8.80 -10.49 12.42
C PRO A 21 -9.23 -9.12 11.92
N GLN A 22 -9.11 -8.10 12.76
CA GLN A 22 -9.62 -6.78 12.46
C GLN A 22 -8.64 -6.08 11.51
N TYR A 23 -8.77 -6.39 10.22
CA TYR A 23 -8.05 -5.66 9.20
C TYR A 23 -8.70 -4.29 9.03
N PHE A 24 -8.00 -3.23 9.42
CA PHE A 24 -8.40 -1.88 9.03
C PHE A 24 -7.41 -1.32 8.01
N LYS A 25 -7.90 -0.43 7.15
CA LYS A 25 -7.13 0.15 6.05
C LYS A 25 -7.11 1.66 6.19
N VAL A 26 -5.94 2.23 5.97
CA VAL A 26 -5.71 3.67 5.94
C VAL A 26 -5.41 4.08 4.51
N PHE A 27 -6.07 5.12 4.02
CA PHE A 27 -5.93 5.61 2.66
C PHE A 27 -5.34 7.01 2.65
N ILE A 28 -4.14 7.15 2.10
CA ILE A 28 -3.50 8.46 1.88
C ILE A 28 -3.96 8.99 0.53
N GLN A 29 -4.61 10.14 0.57
CA GLN A 29 -5.19 10.77 -0.61
C GLN A 29 -4.15 11.47 -1.47
N ARG A 30 -4.52 11.69 -2.73
CA ARG A 30 -3.81 12.61 -3.63
C ARG A 30 -3.69 14.01 -3.04
N ASP A 31 -2.56 14.63 -3.32
CA ASP A 31 -2.39 16.06 -3.19
C ASP A 31 -2.51 16.69 -4.59
N TYR A 32 -3.55 17.51 -4.78
CA TYR A 32 -3.83 18.23 -6.03
C TYR A 32 -3.44 19.70 -5.98
N SER A 33 -2.76 20.16 -4.91
CA SER A 33 -2.40 21.56 -4.73
C SER A 33 -1.46 22.09 -5.83
N GLU A 34 -0.64 21.21 -6.42
CA GLU A 34 0.33 21.53 -7.49
C GLU A 34 -0.14 21.03 -8.87
N GLY A 35 -1.44 20.74 -9.03
CA GLY A 35 -2.05 20.28 -10.29
C GLY A 35 -2.34 18.78 -10.31
N THR A 36 -2.25 18.17 -11.51
CA THR A 36 -2.67 16.78 -11.74
C THR A 36 -1.53 15.76 -11.65
N LEU A 37 -0.30 16.22 -11.43
CA LEU A 37 0.88 15.36 -11.31
C LEU A 37 0.77 14.44 -10.10
N VAL A 38 1.52 13.34 -10.14
CA VAL A 38 1.38 12.29 -9.16
C VAL A 38 2.03 12.68 -7.82
N LYS A 39 1.20 13.11 -6.86
CA LYS A 39 1.62 13.48 -5.50
C LYS A 39 0.63 13.00 -4.44
N PHE A 40 1.12 12.61 -3.28
CA PHE A 40 0.34 12.16 -2.14
C PHE A 40 0.53 13.07 -0.94
N GLN A 41 -0.53 13.22 -0.14
CA GLN A 41 -0.51 14.04 1.07
C GLN A 41 0.46 13.45 2.09
N THR A 42 1.22 14.31 2.76
CA THR A 42 2.21 13.93 3.78
C THR A 42 1.66 14.03 5.21
N ARG A 43 0.39 14.43 5.37
CA ARG A 43 -0.26 14.51 6.68
C ARG A 43 -0.33 13.13 7.32
N PHE A 44 0.23 13.01 8.52
CA PHE A 44 0.19 11.75 9.27
C PHE A 44 -1.25 11.35 9.66
N PRO A 45 -1.71 10.14 9.31
CA PRO A 45 -3.02 9.62 9.71
C PRO A 45 -3.02 9.18 11.18
N GLN A 46 -4.06 9.56 11.94
CA GLN A 46 -4.16 9.24 13.37
C GLN A 46 -4.30 7.73 13.62
N GLU A 47 -4.85 7.00 12.66
CA GLU A 47 -5.05 5.55 12.72
C GLU A 47 -3.74 4.76 12.74
N LEU A 48 -2.61 5.39 12.37
CA LEU A 48 -1.28 4.78 12.46
C LEU A 48 -0.53 5.17 13.75
N GLU A 49 -1.13 5.98 14.61
CA GLU A 49 -0.50 6.40 15.87
C GLU A 49 -0.25 5.19 16.78
N GLY A 50 0.94 5.11 17.36
CA GLY A 50 1.39 3.96 18.15
C GLY A 50 1.89 2.76 17.32
N ARG A 51 1.69 2.74 15.99
CA ARG A 51 2.21 1.68 15.11
C ARG A 51 3.35 2.14 14.21
N LEU A 52 3.35 3.39 13.79
CA LEU A 52 4.37 3.97 12.91
C LEU A 52 4.77 5.37 13.38
N GLU A 53 6.07 5.67 13.37
CA GLU A 53 6.58 6.98 13.73
C GLU A 53 6.24 8.02 12.64
N LYS A 54 5.81 9.23 13.04
CA LYS A 54 5.39 10.30 12.11
C LYS A 54 6.47 10.63 11.08
N GLN A 55 7.72 10.74 11.53
CA GLN A 55 8.87 11.02 10.67
C GLN A 55 9.14 9.90 9.65
N VAL A 56 8.94 8.64 10.03
CA VAL A 56 9.16 7.48 9.14
C VAL A 56 8.09 7.43 8.06
N PHE A 57 6.83 7.71 8.44
CA PHE A 57 5.74 7.87 7.48
C PHE A 57 6.04 9.00 6.50
N GLU A 58 6.33 10.20 7.00
CA GLU A 58 6.61 11.37 6.17
C GLU A 58 7.80 11.13 5.23
N ALA A 59 8.88 10.53 5.72
CA ALA A 59 10.04 10.17 4.89
C ALA A 59 9.66 9.21 3.76
N THR A 60 8.85 8.19 4.05
CA THR A 60 8.38 7.24 3.03
C THR A 60 7.52 7.94 1.97
N ILE A 61 6.54 8.76 2.40
CA ILE A 61 5.64 9.46 1.47
C ILE A 61 6.40 10.49 0.63
N ASN A 62 7.29 11.27 1.25
CA ASN A 62 8.13 12.23 0.52
C ASN A 62 9.00 11.52 -0.52
N ARG A 63 9.61 10.39 -0.16
CA ARG A 63 10.43 9.63 -1.11
C ARG A 63 9.62 9.07 -2.27
N LEU A 64 8.39 8.62 -2.02
CA LEU A 64 7.47 8.20 -3.08
C LEU A 64 7.12 9.38 -3.99
N ASN A 65 6.78 10.53 -3.42
CA ASN A 65 6.49 11.74 -4.17
C ASN A 65 7.68 12.16 -5.05
N ASP A 66 8.91 12.07 -4.53
CA ASP A 66 10.11 12.34 -5.31
C ASP A 66 10.24 11.39 -6.51
N TYR A 67 10.01 10.08 -6.32
CA TYR A 67 10.06 9.12 -7.42
C TYR A 67 8.98 9.35 -8.46
N PHE A 68 7.78 9.73 -8.05
CA PHE A 68 6.73 10.08 -8.99
C PHE A 68 7.05 11.39 -9.73
N ALA A 69 7.58 12.41 -9.04
CA ALA A 69 8.04 13.63 -9.68
C ALA A 69 9.20 13.38 -10.66
N GLU A 70 10.11 12.45 -10.35
CA GLU A 70 11.16 11.97 -11.27
C GLU A 70 10.55 11.27 -12.49
N ALA A 71 9.53 10.43 -12.30
CA ALA A 71 8.87 9.68 -13.38
C ALA A 71 8.18 10.60 -14.40
N GLU A 72 7.61 11.71 -13.93
CA GLU A 72 6.94 12.72 -14.76
C GLU A 72 7.93 13.63 -15.50
N LYS A 73 9.18 13.74 -15.04
CA LYS A 73 10.23 14.48 -15.75
C LYS A 73 10.68 13.66 -16.97
N ALA A 74 9.99 13.85 -18.09
CA ALA A 74 10.43 13.34 -19.37
C ALA A 74 11.83 13.90 -19.70
N THR A 75 12.79 13.01 -19.91
CA THR A 75 14.15 13.37 -20.36
C THR A 75 14.17 13.56 -21.87
N CYS A 76 15.19 14.23 -22.42
CA CYS A 76 15.37 14.37 -23.88
C CYS A 76 15.33 13.01 -24.62
N ALA A 77 15.66 11.92 -23.94
CA ALA A 77 15.50 10.56 -24.44
C ALA A 77 14.04 10.21 -24.79
N SER A 78 13.05 10.66 -24.02
CA SER A 78 11.62 10.47 -24.32
C SER A 78 11.18 11.20 -25.59
N TYR A 79 11.80 12.33 -25.91
CA TYR A 79 11.55 13.05 -27.17
C TYR A 79 12.11 12.26 -28.36
N CYS A 80 13.33 11.73 -28.24
CA CYS A 80 13.91 10.84 -29.24
C CYS A 80 13.11 9.54 -29.39
N GLU A 81 12.58 8.97 -28.30
CA GLU A 81 11.65 7.84 -28.32
C GLU A 81 10.36 8.20 -29.07
N GLY A 82 9.81 9.41 -28.89
CA GLY A 82 8.67 9.91 -29.65
C GLY A 82 8.95 9.99 -31.15
N CYS A 83 10.10 10.52 -31.56
CA CYS A 83 10.53 10.51 -32.96
C CYS A 83 10.70 9.09 -33.51
N LEU A 84 11.30 8.18 -32.74
CA LEU A 84 11.45 6.77 -33.11
C LEU A 84 10.10 6.05 -33.22
N ALA A 85 9.14 6.39 -32.35
CA ALA A 85 7.79 5.86 -32.39
C ALA A 85 7.05 6.30 -33.65
N CYS A 86 7.16 7.55 -34.08
CA CYS A 86 6.63 7.99 -35.36
C CYS A 86 7.27 7.25 -36.54
N LEU A 87 8.60 7.07 -36.52
CA LEU A 87 9.33 6.32 -37.57
C LEU A 87 8.97 4.84 -37.63
N THR A 88 8.47 4.27 -36.53
CA THR A 88 8.12 2.84 -36.40
C THR A 88 6.61 2.61 -36.28
N ALA A 89 5.77 3.62 -36.54
CA ALA A 89 4.32 3.56 -36.36
C ALA A 89 3.88 3.00 -34.99
N TYR A 90 4.57 3.41 -33.91
CA TYR A 90 4.35 2.97 -32.53
C TYR A 90 4.59 1.47 -32.26
N ILE A 91 5.02 0.69 -33.26
CA ILE A 91 5.37 -0.74 -33.09
C ILE A 91 6.49 -0.92 -32.07
N ILE A 92 7.41 0.06 -31.96
CA ILE A 92 8.48 0.05 -30.96
C ILE A 92 7.97 -0.05 -29.51
N TYR A 93 6.79 0.51 -29.19
CA TYR A 93 6.22 0.45 -27.84
C TYR A 93 5.68 -0.94 -27.46
N ILE A 94 5.46 -1.82 -28.44
CA ILE A 94 5.15 -3.23 -28.18
C ILE A 94 6.40 -3.97 -27.67
N CYS A 95 7.60 -3.51 -28.04
CA CYS A 95 8.87 -4.16 -27.72
C CYS A 95 9.72 -3.41 -26.68
N LYS A 96 9.32 -2.20 -26.27
CA LYS A 96 10.08 -1.33 -25.35
C LYS A 96 9.19 -0.82 -24.24
N GLU A 97 9.59 -1.16 -23.01
CA GLU A 97 9.04 -0.57 -21.80
C GLU A 97 9.29 0.94 -21.78
N THR A 98 8.21 1.70 -21.57
CA THR A 98 8.23 3.16 -21.51
C THR A 98 9.06 3.66 -20.33
N HIS A 99 9.54 4.91 -20.41
CA HIS A 99 10.22 5.58 -19.28
C HIS A 99 9.40 5.53 -17.98
N TYR A 100 8.08 5.70 -18.12
CA TYR A 100 7.18 5.71 -16.98
C TYR A 100 7.06 4.33 -16.32
N GLU A 101 6.91 3.26 -17.11
CA GLU A 101 6.86 1.89 -16.60
C GLU A 101 8.14 1.49 -15.85
N LYS A 102 9.32 1.87 -16.36
CA LYS A 102 10.60 1.65 -15.64
C LYS A 102 10.61 2.37 -14.29
N SER A 103 10.06 3.58 -14.25
CA SER A 103 9.96 4.36 -13.02
C SER A 103 8.99 3.74 -12.03
N LEU A 104 7.86 3.21 -12.51
CA LEU A 104 6.91 2.45 -11.67
C LEU A 104 7.57 1.20 -11.07
N LYS A 105 8.39 0.45 -11.82
CA LYS A 105 9.13 -0.70 -11.27
C LYS A 105 10.08 -0.29 -10.13
N LYS A 106 10.76 0.86 -10.26
CA LYS A 106 11.61 1.42 -9.19
C LYS A 106 10.80 1.73 -7.93
N ILE A 107 9.59 2.27 -8.09
CA ILE A 107 8.65 2.55 -6.99
C ILE A 107 8.17 1.24 -6.34
N SER A 108 7.75 0.26 -7.12
CA SER A 108 7.33 -1.06 -6.61
C SER A 108 8.43 -1.72 -5.78
N LYS A 109 9.68 -1.66 -6.27
CA LYS A 109 10.85 -2.18 -5.54
C LYS A 109 11.06 -1.45 -4.21
N TYR A 110 11.01 -0.12 -4.22
CA TYR A 110 11.14 0.67 -3.00
C TYR A 110 10.05 0.33 -1.97
N ILE A 111 8.80 0.18 -2.41
CA ILE A 111 7.68 -0.21 -1.55
C ILE A 111 7.91 -1.59 -0.93
N ALA A 112 8.39 -2.56 -1.71
CA ALA A 112 8.74 -3.89 -1.20
C ALA A 112 9.84 -3.80 -0.11
N GLU A 113 10.89 -3.01 -0.35
CA GLU A 113 11.96 -2.79 0.63
C GLU A 113 11.46 -2.08 1.91
N GLN A 114 10.57 -1.09 1.79
CA GLN A 114 9.98 -0.44 2.95
C GLN A 114 9.06 -1.40 3.72
N ASN A 115 8.29 -2.23 3.02
CA ASN A 115 7.46 -3.25 3.64
C ASN A 115 8.30 -4.21 4.48
N GLU A 116 9.32 -4.81 3.90
CA GLU A 116 10.19 -5.77 4.59
C GLU A 116 10.87 -5.15 5.81
N ARG A 117 11.39 -3.92 5.68
CA ARG A 117 12.23 -3.29 6.72
C ARG A 117 11.44 -2.56 7.80
N ILE A 118 10.29 -1.98 7.45
CA ILE A 118 9.59 -1.02 8.31
C ILE A 118 8.16 -1.46 8.59
N TYR A 119 7.35 -1.65 7.55
CA TYR A 119 5.90 -1.79 7.72
C TYR A 119 5.50 -3.19 8.21
N GLU A 120 6.00 -4.27 7.59
CA GLU A 120 5.63 -5.65 7.97
C GLU A 120 6.03 -6.00 9.41
N PRO A 121 7.22 -5.62 9.92
CA PRO A 121 7.56 -5.78 11.34
C PRO A 121 6.60 -5.08 12.31
N ARG A 122 5.89 -4.04 11.85
CA ARG A 122 4.89 -3.28 12.62
C ARG A 122 3.46 -3.77 12.39
N GLY A 123 3.29 -4.90 11.68
CA GLY A 123 1.97 -5.42 11.30
C GLY A 123 1.26 -4.50 10.29
N LEU A 124 2.02 -3.79 9.46
CA LEU A 124 1.48 -2.91 8.43
C LEU A 124 1.91 -3.42 7.05
N LYS A 125 1.13 -3.09 6.02
CA LYS A 125 1.51 -3.35 4.63
C LYS A 125 1.15 -2.17 3.74
N LEU A 126 2.16 -1.56 3.17
CA LEU A 126 2.06 -0.53 2.14
C LEU A 126 1.76 -1.18 0.79
N THR A 127 0.62 -0.85 0.20
CA THR A 127 0.22 -1.36 -1.13
C THR A 127 0.73 -0.43 -2.22
N ASP A 128 1.24 -0.99 -3.30
CA ASP A 128 1.67 -0.23 -4.46
C ASP A 128 0.53 0.63 -5.01
N PRO A 129 0.68 1.97 -5.10
CA PRO A 129 -0.34 2.87 -5.63
C PRO A 129 -0.75 2.55 -7.07
N ALA A 130 0.12 1.93 -7.88
CA ALA A 130 -0.21 1.51 -9.24
C ALA A 130 -1.40 0.52 -9.24
N MET A 131 -1.49 -0.35 -8.23
CA MET A 131 -2.60 -1.30 -8.02
C MET A 131 -3.91 -0.63 -7.60
N ARG A 132 -3.88 0.69 -7.35
CA ARG A 132 -5.03 1.55 -7.01
C ARG A 132 -5.23 2.66 -8.03
N GLY A 133 -4.64 2.52 -9.23
CA GLY A 133 -4.73 3.52 -10.29
C GLY A 133 -4.11 4.86 -9.91
N LEU A 134 -3.11 4.85 -9.01
CA LEU A 134 -2.39 6.03 -8.50
C LEU A 134 -3.25 7.04 -7.75
N ARG A 135 -4.47 6.67 -7.35
CA ARG A 135 -5.42 7.57 -6.68
C ARG A 135 -5.23 7.66 -5.18
N VAL A 136 -4.68 6.63 -4.56
CA VAL A 136 -4.45 6.55 -3.13
C VAL A 136 -3.25 5.67 -2.85
N ILE A 137 -2.62 5.88 -1.68
CA ILE A 137 -1.76 4.89 -1.05
C ILE A 137 -2.60 4.15 -0.02
N GLU A 138 -2.66 2.83 -0.10
CA GLU A 138 -3.35 1.99 0.88
C GLU A 138 -2.33 1.38 1.85
N ILE A 139 -2.53 1.60 3.15
CA ILE A 139 -1.79 0.94 4.22
C ILE A 139 -2.76 0.02 4.95
N SER A 140 -2.53 -1.29 4.86
CA SER A 140 -3.32 -2.29 5.58
C SER A 140 -2.70 -2.55 6.95
N CYS A 141 -3.52 -2.50 8.00
CA CYS A 141 -3.17 -3.01 9.31
C CYS A 141 -3.50 -4.51 9.37
N LEU A 142 -2.45 -5.31 9.50
CA LEU A 142 -2.50 -6.75 9.65
C LEU A 142 -2.45 -7.01 11.16
N ASP A 143 -3.61 -7.06 11.80
CA ASP A 143 -3.65 -7.40 13.22
C ASP A 143 -2.98 -8.76 13.45
N ARG A 144 -1.91 -8.77 14.24
CA ARG A 144 -1.51 -9.95 14.98
C ARG A 144 -2.46 -10.05 16.18
N PRO A 145 -3.07 -11.21 16.47
CA PRO A 145 -3.88 -11.34 17.67
C PRO A 145 -3.06 -10.85 18.88
N PRO A 146 -3.66 -10.06 19.78
CA PRO A 146 -3.00 -9.74 21.05
C PRO A 146 -2.80 -11.08 21.76
N ASN A 147 -1.55 -11.39 22.09
CA ASN A 147 -1.06 -12.60 22.77
C ASN A 147 -0.58 -13.72 21.82
N ALA A 148 0.73 -13.70 21.53
CA ALA A 148 1.54 -14.90 21.35
C ALA A 148 2.66 -14.85 22.39
#